data_AF-A0AA43JTT0-F1
#
_entry.id   AF-A0AA43JTT0-F1
#
_cell.length_a   1.000
_cell.length_b   1.000
_cell.length_c   1.000
_cell.angle_alpha   90.00
_cell.angle_beta   90.00
_cell.angle_gamma   90.00
#
_symmetry.space_group_name_H-M   'P 1'
#
loop_
_entity.id
_entity.type
_entity.pdbx_description
1 polymer ?
#
loop_
_entity_poly.entity_id
_entity_poly.type
_entity_poly.pdbx_seq_one_letter_code
_entity_poly.pdbx_strand_id
1 'polypeptide(L)'
;MSTRLTMTSVLALAVLAGCRPDDQRTETFDPAEAAQHRENFSPEVVAHLDSGSASYRRDDFADARDHYRAATEIDPEIAAAWFGVYMAEHALGNDEAAAEALRRAQSLVPGATLMKPSGADSIR
;
A
#
# COMPACT_ATOMS: atom_id res chain seq x y z
N MET A 1 -49.92 -19.69 -32.68
CA MET A 1 -49.60 -21.07 -33.09
C MET A 1 -48.27 -21.01 -33.82
N SER A 2 -47.14 -21.22 -33.13
CA SER A 2 -46.52 -22.53 -32.87
C SER A 2 -46.06 -23.15 -34.20
N THR A 3 -44.83 -23.57 -34.46
CA THR A 3 -43.78 -24.13 -33.57
C THR A 3 -42.55 -24.42 -34.46
N ARG A 4 -41.37 -24.50 -33.83
CA ARG A 4 -40.17 -25.32 -34.15
C ARG A 4 -38.92 -24.48 -34.40
N LEU A 5 -37.72 -24.88 -34.01
CA LEU A 5 -37.17 -25.80 -33.01
C LEU A 5 -35.66 -25.70 -33.27
N THR A 6 -34.87 -25.42 -32.24
CA THR A 6 -33.45 -25.80 -32.08
C THR A 6 -32.51 -25.66 -33.29
N MET A 7 -31.61 -24.68 -33.23
CA MET A 7 -30.30 -24.83 -33.88
C MET A 7 -29.22 -24.92 -32.81
N THR A 8 -29.19 -26.08 -32.17
CA THR A 8 -28.01 -26.60 -31.48
C THR A 8 -26.94 -26.80 -32.55
N SER A 9 -25.87 -26.02 -32.49
CA SER A 9 -24.60 -26.41 -33.08
C SER A 9 -23.51 -26.06 -32.09
N VAL A 10 -23.29 -27.02 -31.20
CA VAL A 10 -22.06 -27.22 -30.48
C VAL A 10 -20.97 -27.42 -31.53
N LEU A 11 -20.09 -26.44 -31.70
CA LEU A 11 -18.74 -26.74 -32.17
C LEU A 11 -17.78 -26.37 -31.03
N ALA A 12 -17.58 -27.38 -30.18
CA ALA A 12 -16.45 -27.43 -29.28
C ALA A 12 -15.18 -27.52 -30.12
N LEU A 13 -14.42 -26.43 -30.19
CA LEU A 13 -12.99 -26.48 -30.41
C LEU A 13 -12.33 -26.04 -29.11
N ALA A 14 -12.22 -27.03 -28.21
CA ALA A 14 -11.11 -27.05 -27.27
C ALA A 14 -9.81 -27.12 -28.07
N VAL A 15 -8.78 -26.41 -27.62
CA VAL A 15 -7.38 -26.86 -27.45
C VAL A 15 -6.46 -25.64 -27.40
N LEU A 16 -6.00 -25.37 -26.16
CA LEU A 16 -4.65 -24.93 -25.80
C LEU A 16 -4.19 -23.50 -26.18
N ALA A 17 -4.60 -22.54 -25.35
CA ALA A 17 -3.63 -21.69 -24.67
C ALA A 17 -3.86 -21.95 -23.16
N GLY A 18 -3.04 -22.75 -22.48
CA GLY A 18 -1.60 -22.58 -22.41
C GLY A 18 -1.33 -21.43 -21.45
N CYS A 19 -1.22 -21.77 -20.17
CA CYS A 19 -0.80 -20.92 -19.05
C CYS A 19 -1.76 -19.81 -18.62
N ARG A 20 -2.49 -20.06 -17.53
CA ARG A 20 -2.73 -19.00 -16.53
C ARG A 20 -1.35 -18.44 -16.17
N PRO A 21 -1.07 -17.14 -16.35
CA PRO A 21 -0.10 -16.55 -15.47
C PRO A 21 -0.79 -16.52 -14.11
N ASP A 22 -0.47 -17.52 -13.30
CA ASP A 22 -0.32 -17.33 -11.86
C ASP A 22 0.79 -16.29 -11.74
N ASP A 23 0.45 -15.03 -12.06
CA ASP A 23 1.33 -13.91 -11.91
C ASP A 23 1.31 -13.70 -10.41
N GLN A 24 2.25 -14.36 -9.74
CA GLN A 24 2.95 -13.69 -8.67
C GLN A 24 3.44 -12.38 -9.28
N ARG A 25 2.53 -11.38 -9.30
CA ARG A 25 2.87 -9.98 -9.38
C ARG A 25 3.78 -9.81 -8.18
N THR A 26 5.05 -10.04 -8.42
CA THR A 26 6.14 -9.45 -7.70
C THR A 26 5.99 -7.99 -8.04
N GLU A 27 5.01 -7.35 -7.39
CA GLU A 27 4.82 -5.91 -7.40
C GLU A 27 6.06 -5.38 -6.71
N THR A 28 7.12 -5.23 -7.51
CA THR A 28 8.22 -4.37 -7.18
C THR A 28 7.57 -3.10 -6.71
N PHE A 29 7.75 -2.80 -5.43
CA PHE A 29 7.29 -1.57 -4.80
C PHE A 29 7.71 -0.43 -5.71
N ASP A 30 6.78 0.07 -6.51
CA ASP A 30 6.99 1.30 -7.22
C ASP A 30 6.65 2.37 -6.18
N PRO A 31 7.65 3.07 -5.59
CA PRO A 31 7.37 4.20 -4.71
C PRO A 31 6.49 5.25 -5.41
N ALA A 32 6.40 5.18 -6.74
CA ALA A 32 5.44 5.90 -7.55
C ALA A 32 3.97 5.55 -7.26
N GLU A 33 3.59 4.29 -7.06
CA GLU A 33 2.19 3.90 -6.81
C GLU A 33 1.72 4.27 -5.40
N ALA A 34 2.58 4.12 -4.39
CA ALA A 34 2.32 4.67 -3.05
C ALA A 34 2.18 6.21 -3.06
N ALA A 35 2.75 6.86 -4.08
CA ALA A 35 2.64 8.28 -4.32
C ALA A 35 1.46 8.69 -5.21
N GLN A 36 0.77 7.76 -5.89
CA GLN A 36 -0.21 8.07 -6.95
C GLN A 36 -1.54 8.63 -6.45
N HIS A 37 -1.76 8.75 -5.15
CA HIS A 37 -2.90 9.49 -4.57
C HIS A 37 -2.50 10.88 -4.03
N ARG A 38 -1.42 11.48 -4.56
CA ARG A 38 -0.93 12.82 -4.15
C ARG A 38 -1.68 14.00 -4.75
N GLU A 39 -2.67 13.80 -5.61
CA GLU A 39 -3.13 14.90 -6.48
C GLU A 39 -3.86 16.06 -5.77
N ASN A 40 -4.16 16.00 -4.46
CA ASN A 40 -4.79 17.11 -3.74
C ASN A 40 -4.47 17.20 -2.23
N PHE A 41 -3.23 16.93 -1.82
CA PHE A 41 -2.87 17.16 -0.41
C PHE A 41 -2.90 18.65 -0.07
N SER A 42 -3.37 18.98 1.13
CA SER A 42 -3.32 20.35 1.61
C SER A 42 -1.85 20.80 1.73
N PRO A 43 -1.55 22.10 1.52
CA PRO A 43 -0.19 22.61 1.71
C PRO A 43 0.38 22.34 3.11
N GLU A 44 -0.50 22.28 4.11
CA GLU A 44 -0.16 21.97 5.50
C GLU A 44 0.31 20.51 5.66
N VAL A 45 -0.44 19.57 5.08
CA VAL A 45 -0.03 18.16 5.01
C VAL A 45 1.34 18.01 4.34
N VAL A 46 1.53 18.67 3.19
CA VAL A 46 2.79 18.59 2.45
C VAL A 46 3.94 19.14 3.29
N ALA A 47 3.73 20.28 3.96
CA ALA A 47 4.74 20.86 4.85
C ALA A 47 5.11 19.92 6.00
N HIS A 48 4.14 19.21 6.58
CA HIS A 48 4.40 18.20 7.60
C HIS A 48 5.15 16.98 7.06
N LEU A 49 4.79 16.47 5.89
CA LEU A 49 5.51 15.36 5.24
C LEU A 49 6.96 15.73 4.91
N ASP A 50 7.20 16.93 4.40
CA ASP A 50 8.53 17.44 4.06
C ASP A 50 9.38 17.65 5.31
N SER A 51 8.79 18.24 6.37
CA SER A 51 9.45 18.43 7.66
C SER A 51 9.79 17.10 8.33
N GLY A 52 8.85 16.14 8.31
CA GLY A 52 9.08 14.79 8.80
C GLY A 52 10.20 14.09 8.04
N SER A 53 10.22 14.22 6.72
CA SER A 53 11.29 13.68 5.87
C SER A 53 12.64 14.34 6.16
N ALA A 54 12.66 15.65 6.40
CA ALA A 54 13.86 16.37 6.76
C ALA A 54 14.40 15.95 8.13
N SER A 55 13.54 15.79 9.14
CA SER A 55 13.94 15.29 10.46
C SER A 55 14.40 13.84 10.42
N TYR A 56 13.73 12.98 9.65
CA TYR A 56 14.14 11.59 9.46
C TYR A 56 15.56 11.48 8.88
N ARG A 57 15.89 12.30 7.87
CA ARG A 57 17.24 12.35 7.29
C ARG A 57 18.31 12.88 8.25
N ARG A 58 17.92 13.53 9.34
CA ARG A 58 18.82 14.01 10.41
C ARG A 58 18.93 13.01 11.56
N ASP A 59 18.34 11.81 11.42
CA ASP A 59 18.18 10.81 12.47
C ASP A 59 17.37 11.29 13.69
N ASP A 60 16.67 12.42 13.56
CA ASP A 60 15.74 12.94 14.58
C ASP A 60 14.39 12.24 14.43
N PHE A 61 14.36 10.94 14.73
CA PHE A 61 13.20 10.08 14.49
C PHE A 61 11.97 10.47 15.33
N ALA A 62 12.18 11.04 16.53
CA ALA A 62 11.08 11.55 17.36
C ALA A 62 10.36 12.74 16.70
N ASP A 63 11.12 13.72 16.21
CA ASP A 63 10.57 14.87 15.49
C ASP A 63 9.95 14.43 14.15
N ALA A 64 10.58 13.47 13.47
CA ALA A 64 10.05 12.90 12.24
C ALA A 64 8.67 12.28 12.48
N ARG A 65 8.55 11.43 13.51
CA ARG A 65 7.28 10.83 13.94
C ARG A 65 6.23 11.91 14.19
N ASP A 66 6.57 12.96 14.94
CA ASP A 66 5.61 13.99 15.32
C ASP A 66 5.08 14.76 14.10
N HIS A 67 5.96 15.09 13.14
CA HIS A 67 5.54 15.69 11.88
C HIS A 67 4.68 14.76 11.02
N TYR A 68 5.04 13.48 10.90
CA TYR A 68 4.23 12.52 10.16
C TYR A 68 2.87 12.28 10.82
N ARG A 69 2.83 12.21 12.15
CA ARG A 69 1.57 12.12 12.90
C ARG A 69 0.69 13.33 12.69
N ALA A 70 1.25 14.55 12.70
CA ALA A 70 0.48 15.75 12.39
C ALA A 70 -0.14 15.67 10.98
N ALA A 71 0.58 15.15 9.99
CA ALA A 71 0.02 14.90 8.66
C ALA A 71 -1.16 13.90 8.70
N THR A 72 -1.06 12.82 9.48
CA THR A 72 -2.16 11.84 9.66
C THR A 72 -3.35 12.39 10.44
N GLU A 73 -3.14 13.39 11.30
CA GLU A 73 -4.20 14.05 12.07
C GLU A 73 -4.98 15.05 11.21
N ILE A 74 -4.30 15.71 10.25
CA ILE A 74 -4.94 16.58 9.26
C ILE A 74 -5.70 15.75 8.22
N ASP A 75 -5.06 14.70 7.69
CA ASP A 75 -5.68 13.80 6.73
C ASP A 75 -5.28 12.34 7.03
N PRO A 76 -6.22 11.55 7.59
CA PRO A 76 -5.97 10.17 7.97
C PRO A 76 -5.95 9.20 6.79
N GLU A 77 -6.22 9.65 5.56
CA GLU A 77 -6.24 8.80 4.36
C GLU A 77 -4.93 8.84 3.56
N ILE A 78 -3.91 9.52 4.09
CA ILE A 78 -2.60 9.65 3.44
C ILE A 78 -1.70 8.49 3.79
N ALA A 79 -1.61 7.51 2.87
CA ALA A 79 -0.72 6.35 3.02
C ALA A 79 0.75 6.75 3.27
N ALA A 80 1.24 7.81 2.61
CA ALA A 80 2.61 8.31 2.78
C ALA A 80 2.90 8.82 4.20
N ALA A 81 1.93 9.45 4.87
CA ALA A 81 2.07 9.93 6.24
C ALA A 81 2.16 8.75 7.22
N TRP A 82 1.27 7.76 7.08
CA TRP A 82 1.31 6.53 7.87
C TRP A 82 2.60 5.74 7.64
N PHE A 83 3.09 5.68 6.41
CA PHE A 83 4.39 5.07 6.12
C PHE A 83 5.54 5.83 6.77
N GLY A 84 5.50 7.17 6.79
CA GLY A 84 6.44 8.00 7.53
C GLY A 84 6.44 7.71 9.04
N VAL A 85 5.25 7.56 9.65
CA VAL A 85 5.11 7.14 11.05
C VAL A 85 5.75 5.76 11.27
N TYR A 86 5.46 4.79 10.40
CA TYR A 86 6.09 3.46 10.45
C TYR A 86 7.62 3.54 10.45
N MET A 87 8.20 4.28 9.50
CA MET A 87 9.65 4.41 9.36
C MET A 87 10.28 5.04 10.61
N ALA A 88 9.64 6.08 11.16
CA ALA A 88 10.12 6.77 12.36
C ALA A 88 10.00 5.89 13.62
N GLU A 89 8.88 5.21 13.82
CA GLU A 89 8.66 4.31 14.97
C GLU A 89 9.59 3.10 14.92
N HIS A 90 9.80 2.51 13.74
CA HIS A 90 10.75 1.42 13.56
C HIS A 90 12.18 1.86 13.88
N ALA A 91 12.57 3.07 13.47
CA ALA A 91 13.89 3.63 13.80
C ALA A 91 14.04 3.95 15.30
N LEU A 92 12.94 4.24 16.01
CA LEU A 92 12.90 4.40 17.47
C LEU A 92 12.87 3.07 18.24
N GLY A 93 12.69 1.93 17.55
CA GLY A 93 12.56 0.60 18.16
C GLY A 93 11.16 0.29 18.70
N ASN A 94 10.15 1.07 18.33
CA ASN A 94 8.77 0.88 18.74
C ASN A 94 8.03 -0.02 17.74
N ASP A 95 8.42 -1.29 17.66
CA ASP A 95 7.97 -2.24 16.62
C ASP A 95 6.44 -2.42 16.59
N GLU A 96 5.77 -2.38 17.75
CA GLU A 96 4.31 -2.49 17.83
C GLU A 96 3.61 -1.29 17.15
N ALA A 97 4.07 -0.08 17.45
CA ALA A 97 3.52 1.15 16.85
C ALA A 97 3.85 1.24 15.36
N ALA A 98 5.06 0.81 14.97
CA ALA A 98 5.47 0.71 13.58
C ALA A 98 4.54 -0.25 12.80
N ALA A 99 4.28 -1.45 13.35
CA ALA A 99 3.39 -2.42 12.73
C ALA A 99 1.96 -1.85 12.56
N GLU A 100 1.43 -1.12 13.55
CA GLU A 100 0.13 -0.45 13.43
C GLU A 100 0.09 0.53 12.26
N ALA A 101 1.08 1.43 12.20
CA ALA A 101 1.16 2.46 11.18
C ALA A 101 1.30 1.85 9.78
N LEU A 102 2.07 0.76 9.67
CA LEU A 102 2.24 0.03 8.42
C LEU A 102 0.92 -0.63 7.97
N ARG A 103 0.18 -1.27 8.88
CA ARG A 103 -1.16 -1.82 8.56
C ARG A 103 -2.11 -0.74 8.08
N ARG A 104 -2.06 0.44 8.69
CA ARG A 104 -2.89 1.58 8.29
C ARG A 104 -2.53 2.07 6.88
N ALA A 105 -1.24 2.27 6.61
CA ALA A 105 -0.74 2.64 5.28
C ALA A 105 -1.19 1.65 4.20
N GLN A 106 -1.10 0.35 4.48
CA GLN A 106 -1.54 -0.71 3.56
C GLN A 106 -3.05 -0.70 3.32
N SER A 107 -3.86 -0.47 4.36
CA SER A 107 -5.33 -0.40 4.21
C SER A 107 -5.80 0.74 3.30
N LEU A 108 -5.00 1.79 3.16
CA LEU A 108 -5.32 2.99 2.37
C LEU A 108 -4.96 2.85 0.90
N VAL A 109 -4.06 1.91 0.57
CA VAL A 109 -3.72 1.55 -0.80
C VAL A 109 -4.35 0.18 -1.08
N PRO A 110 -5.61 0.13 -1.58
CA PRO A 110 -6.26 -1.14 -1.94
C PRO A 110 -5.54 -1.74 -3.17
N GLY A 111 -4.47 -2.49 -2.87
CA GLY A 111 -3.49 -2.99 -3.82
C GLY A 111 -2.16 -3.35 -3.13
N ALA A 112 -1.78 -2.62 -2.08
CA ALA A 112 -0.53 -2.83 -1.32
C ALA A 112 -0.56 -4.03 -0.34
N THR A 113 -1.57 -4.92 -0.47
CA THR A 113 -1.81 -6.11 0.38
C THR A 113 -0.62 -7.09 0.46
N LEU A 114 0.45 -6.90 -0.33
CA LEU A 114 1.65 -7.74 -0.32
C LEU A 114 2.87 -7.12 0.37
N MET A 115 2.71 -6.04 1.13
CA MET A 115 3.78 -5.54 2.01
C MET A 115 3.86 -6.38 3.30
N LYS A 116 4.32 -7.63 3.19
CA LYS A 116 4.69 -8.43 4.37
C LYS A 116 5.88 -7.74 5.05
N PRO A 117 5.84 -7.47 6.37
CA PRO A 117 7.04 -7.08 7.08
C PRO A 117 8.08 -8.19 6.91
N SER A 118 9.28 -7.82 6.48
CA SER A 118 10.45 -8.71 6.47
C SER A 118 10.71 -9.13 7.92
N GLY A 119 10.12 -10.25 8.34
CA GLY A 119 10.23 -10.74 9.73
C GLY A 119 9.10 -11.64 10.24
N ALA A 120 7.95 -11.76 9.56
CA ALA A 120 6.83 -12.54 10.11
C ALA A 120 6.86 -14.07 9.83
N ASP A 121 7.81 -14.57 9.03
CA ASP A 121 7.91 -16.01 8.72
C ASP A 121 9.20 -16.59 9.32
N SER A 122 9.24 -16.93 10.62
CA SER A 122 10.25 -17.85 11.23
C SER A 122 10.01 -18.24 12.71
N ILE A 123 8.77 -18.37 13.22
CA ILE A 123 8.55 -19.14 14.48
C ILE A 123 7.30 -20.02 14.34
N ARG A 124 7.42 -21.15 13.64
CA ARG A 124 7.21 -22.50 14.19
C ARG A 124 7.45 -23.60 13.17
#